data_AF-A0A7C6EGQ1-F1
#
_entry.id   AF-A0A7C6EGQ1-F1
#
_cell.length_a   1.000
_cell.length_b   1.000
_cell.length_c   1.000
_cell.angle_alpha   90.00
_cell.angle_beta   90.00
_cell.angle_gamma   90.00
#
_symmetry.space_group_name_H-M   'P 1'
#
loop_
_entity.id
_entity.type
_entity.pdbx_description
1 polymer ?
#
loop_
_entity_poly.entity_id
_entity_poly.type
_entity_poly.pdbx_seq_one_letter_code
_entity_poly.pdbx_strand_id
1 'polypeptide(L)'
;SSPLRKNYHGEAWGLEMFSILKKSFITVNHHINVAENFANNMRLFEATGCGALLITDYKDNLNELFEIGKEVVAYRDPEEAAALIKYYLANPKEAEEIARRGQARTLKDHTYTKRMEQTAEIFERHLRYRRERNLYQMPNMSNISYGHKHIEESNITEALTSAWKSEEIPTKQRALVQKELENMYKGNPPIVYQVLARSLQPYVFPHCTILEIGCASGYYYEILEYLLNIKISYTGVDYSEPLISMAKDYYPKANFYVADGSNLPFKNDQFYIVISSCVLLHTPNYEEQIKETARVAERYVIAHRTPISRHRETQYFKKYAYGVETVEIRYNEKEIVSEFEKNGLKLITYYEYLSNPQEDIYEVNYVFKKINDLNKRKYIDKLEQERFGITCLTCGWNAKIVDK
;
A
#
# COMPACT_ATOMS: atom_id res chain seq x y z
N SER A 1 12.88 50.62 4.66
CA SER A 1 13.56 49.44 5.23
C SER A 1 12.52 48.53 5.84
N SER A 2 12.66 47.19 5.72
CA SER A 2 11.69 46.26 6.31
C SER A 2 11.55 46.49 7.82
N PRO A 3 10.33 46.59 8.39
CA PRO A 3 10.12 46.68 9.83
C PRO A 3 10.78 45.54 10.62
N LEU A 4 10.96 44.38 9.98
CA LEU A 4 11.64 43.21 10.57
C LEU A 4 13.13 43.47 10.84
N ARG A 5 13.76 44.38 10.07
CA ARG A 5 15.21 44.65 10.19
C ARG A 5 15.60 45.20 11.55
N LYS A 6 14.70 45.88 12.26
CA LYS A 6 14.95 46.40 13.62
C LYS A 6 15.02 45.29 14.68
N ASN A 7 14.37 44.16 14.41
CA ASN A 7 14.31 42.99 15.30
C ASN A 7 15.18 41.84 14.77
N TYR A 8 16.03 42.09 13.77
CA TYR A 8 16.94 41.09 13.24
C TYR A 8 18.21 41.06 14.08
N HIS A 9 18.44 39.95 14.77
CA HIS A 9 19.57 39.76 15.68
C HIS A 9 20.74 38.97 15.05
N GLY A 10 20.77 38.83 13.73
CA GLY A 10 21.79 38.08 13.01
C GLY A 10 21.40 36.63 12.72
N GLU A 11 22.36 35.88 12.18
CA GLU A 11 22.22 34.46 11.87
C GLU A 11 22.76 33.62 13.02
N ALA A 12 22.13 32.47 13.28
CA ALA A 12 22.59 31.51 14.27
C ALA A 12 22.74 30.13 13.63
N TRP A 13 23.80 29.42 14.03
CA TRP A 13 24.17 28.12 13.45
C TRP A 13 24.52 27.12 14.56
N GLY A 14 24.45 25.81 14.25
CA GLY A 14 24.87 24.74 15.15
C GLY A 14 24.23 24.83 16.55
N LEU A 15 25.05 24.69 17.60
CA LEU A 15 24.57 24.67 18.99
C LEU A 15 23.91 25.97 19.44
N GLU A 16 24.34 27.12 18.90
CA GLU A 16 23.73 28.41 19.21
C GLU A 16 22.29 28.46 18.70
N MET A 17 22.07 28.03 17.46
CA MET A 17 20.73 27.91 16.87
C MET A 17 19.81 27.03 17.73
N PHE A 18 20.29 25.85 18.15
CA PHE A 18 19.51 24.96 19.02
C PHE A 18 19.22 25.57 20.40
N SER A 19 20.16 26.33 20.96
CA SER A 19 19.96 27.06 22.21
C SER A 19 18.89 28.13 22.08
N ILE A 20 18.84 28.83 20.94
CA ILE A 20 17.79 29.79 20.61
C ILE A 20 16.45 29.07 20.45
N LEU A 21 16.39 28.03 19.63
CA LEU A 21 15.16 27.24 19.41
C LEU A 21 14.59 26.70 20.72
N LYS A 22 15.43 26.20 21.63
CA LYS A 22 15.01 25.71 22.95
C LYS A 22 14.43 26.82 23.85
N LYS A 23 14.86 28.07 23.67
CA LYS A 23 14.35 29.23 24.42
C LYS A 23 13.16 29.90 23.72
N SER A 24 12.92 29.58 22.45
CA SER A 24 11.82 30.15 21.67
C SER A 24 10.49 29.52 22.07
N PHE A 25 9.51 30.39 22.36
CA PHE A 25 8.14 29.95 22.57
C PHE A 25 7.49 29.49 21.25
N ILE A 26 7.65 30.29 20.20
CA ILE A 26 7.17 30.02 18.84
C ILE A 26 8.36 30.11 17.89
N THR A 27 8.47 29.13 17.00
CA THR A 27 9.40 29.16 15.85
C THR A 27 8.59 29.19 14.56
N VAL A 28 8.79 30.23 13.77
CA VAL A 28 8.18 30.35 12.43
C VAL A 28 9.13 29.70 11.42
N ASN A 29 8.57 28.84 10.58
CA ASN A 29 9.28 28.19 9.49
C ASN A 29 8.61 28.50 8.15
N HIS A 30 9.42 28.62 7.10
CA HIS A 30 8.95 28.72 5.74
C HIS A 30 9.84 27.88 4.81
N HIS A 31 9.24 27.07 3.95
CA HIS A 31 9.97 26.26 2.99
C HIS A 31 10.43 27.11 1.80
N ILE A 32 11.62 26.80 1.27
CA ILE A 32 12.12 27.44 0.05
C ILE A 32 11.44 26.84 -1.19
N ASN A 33 11.37 27.61 -2.28
CA ASN A 33 10.71 27.19 -3.54
C ASN A 33 11.31 25.95 -4.20
N VAL A 34 12.54 25.55 -3.84
CA VAL A 34 13.21 24.33 -4.38
C VAL A 34 12.49 23.05 -3.95
N ALA A 35 11.69 23.12 -2.89
CA ALA A 35 10.93 22.00 -2.36
C ALA A 35 9.61 21.70 -3.09
N GLU A 36 9.32 22.43 -4.18
CA GLU A 36 7.97 22.48 -4.76
C GLU A 36 6.91 22.70 -3.67
N ASN A 37 5.95 21.79 -3.52
CA ASN A 37 4.92 21.86 -2.48
C ASN A 37 5.10 20.81 -1.36
N PHE A 38 6.32 20.31 -1.16
CA PHE A 38 6.65 19.35 -0.11
C PHE A 38 7.32 19.99 1.12
N ALA A 39 6.96 19.52 2.30
CA ALA A 39 7.60 19.82 3.58
C ALA A 39 8.92 19.05 3.68
N ASN A 40 10.05 19.71 3.44
CA ASN A 40 11.34 19.01 3.30
C ASN A 40 12.54 19.75 3.90
N ASN A 41 12.35 20.66 4.86
CA ASN A 41 13.48 21.32 5.52
C ASN A 41 13.73 20.78 6.95
N MET A 42 14.96 20.97 7.44
CA MET A 42 15.37 20.48 8.76
C MET A 42 14.65 21.20 9.91
N ARG A 43 14.22 22.45 9.70
CA ARG A 43 13.64 23.30 10.73
C ARG A 43 12.37 22.72 11.34
N LEU A 44 11.62 21.92 10.57
CA LEU A 44 10.48 21.15 11.08
C LEU A 44 10.88 20.31 12.32
N PHE A 45 11.99 19.58 12.21
CA PHE A 45 12.47 18.66 13.24
C PHE A 45 13.33 19.35 14.29
N GLU A 46 14.11 20.38 13.91
CA GLU A 46 14.94 21.13 14.85
C GLU A 46 14.07 21.90 15.86
N ALA A 47 13.05 22.61 15.39
CA ALA A 47 12.18 23.42 16.24
C ALA A 47 11.35 22.54 17.19
N THR A 48 10.67 21.53 16.62
CA THR A 48 9.85 20.60 17.41
C THR A 48 10.71 19.77 18.36
N GLY A 49 11.87 19.28 17.92
CA GLY A 49 12.81 18.53 18.77
C GLY A 49 13.32 19.35 19.97
N CYS A 50 13.53 20.65 19.79
CA CYS A 50 13.88 21.58 20.87
C CYS A 50 12.71 21.96 21.79
N GLY A 51 11.46 21.59 21.44
CA GLY A 51 10.27 21.84 22.25
C GLY A 51 9.59 23.19 22.00
N ALA A 52 9.92 23.88 20.92
CA ALA A 52 9.22 25.11 20.53
C ALA A 52 7.92 24.77 19.77
N LEU A 53 6.90 25.63 19.88
CA LEU A 53 5.74 25.55 18.98
C LEU A 53 6.21 25.89 17.57
N LEU A 54 6.06 24.94 16.64
CA LEU A 54 6.33 25.17 15.23
C LEU A 54 5.07 25.70 14.53
N ILE A 55 5.20 26.87 13.92
CA ILE A 55 4.25 27.43 12.96
C ILE A 55 4.93 27.44 11.58
N THR A 56 4.41 26.67 10.62
CA THR A 56 5.02 26.47 9.30
C THR A 56 4.01 26.68 8.17
N ASP A 57 4.47 26.96 6.96
CA ASP A 57 3.58 26.94 5.79
C ASP A 57 3.04 25.52 5.52
N TYR A 58 1.79 25.44 5.08
CA TYR A 58 1.14 24.20 4.70
C TYR A 58 1.81 23.60 3.46
N LYS A 59 1.99 22.28 3.49
CA LYS A 59 2.56 21.47 2.42
C LYS A 59 1.84 20.14 2.33
N ASP A 60 1.84 19.54 1.15
CA ASP A 60 0.97 18.40 0.83
C ASP A 60 1.28 17.14 1.66
N ASN A 61 2.53 16.93 2.04
CA ASN A 61 2.98 15.80 2.85
C ASN A 61 3.17 16.14 4.34
N LEU A 62 2.79 17.33 4.81
CA LEU A 62 3.02 17.72 6.21
C LEU A 62 2.29 16.79 7.19
N ASN A 63 1.10 16.32 6.80
CA ASN A 63 0.30 15.33 7.53
C ASN A 63 0.95 13.94 7.62
N GLU A 64 1.92 13.61 6.76
CA GLU A 64 2.71 12.38 6.87
C GLU A 64 3.77 12.49 7.97
N LEU A 65 4.20 13.71 8.28
CA LEU A 65 5.21 14.00 9.30
C LEU A 65 4.54 14.23 10.66
N PHE A 66 3.54 15.11 10.70
CA PHE A 66 2.89 15.58 11.92
C PHE A 66 1.37 15.65 11.78
N GLU A 67 0.65 15.45 12.88
CA GLU A 67 -0.77 15.75 12.96
C GLU A 67 -1.00 17.27 13.09
N ILE A 68 -1.42 17.91 12.00
CA ILE A 68 -1.65 19.36 11.94
C ILE A 68 -2.73 19.78 12.95
N GLY A 69 -2.46 20.83 13.71
CA GLY A 69 -3.31 21.34 14.80
C GLY A 69 -3.12 20.61 16.13
N LYS A 70 -2.40 19.49 16.18
CA LYS A 70 -2.11 18.75 17.42
C LYS A 70 -0.62 18.64 17.74
N GLU A 71 0.23 18.55 16.72
CA GLU A 71 1.68 18.40 16.86
C GLU A 71 2.44 19.58 16.25
N VAL A 72 1.87 20.23 15.23
CA VAL A 72 2.38 21.43 14.56
C VAL A 72 1.23 22.32 14.10
N VAL A 73 1.51 23.58 13.81
CA VAL A 73 0.53 24.53 13.25
C VAL A 73 0.93 24.88 11.83
N ALA A 74 -0.05 24.86 10.91
CA ALA A 74 0.17 25.16 9.49
C ALA A 74 -0.59 26.42 9.08
N TYR A 75 0.06 27.33 8.34
CA TYR A 75 -0.57 28.50 7.70
C TYR A 75 -0.54 28.37 6.17
N ARG A 76 -1.47 29.01 5.47
CA ARG A 76 -1.59 29.02 4.01
C ARG A 76 -1.12 30.33 3.40
N ASP A 77 -1.21 31.42 4.14
CA ASP A 77 -0.79 32.75 3.73
C ASP A 77 -0.16 33.55 4.89
N PRO A 78 0.54 34.66 4.60
CA PRO A 78 1.20 35.48 5.61
C PRO A 78 0.24 36.09 6.65
N GLU A 79 -0.99 36.43 6.25
CA GLU A 79 -2.02 36.98 7.12
C GLU A 79 -2.47 35.95 8.16
N GLU A 80 -2.71 34.71 7.73
CA GLU A 80 -3.01 33.56 8.59
C GLU A 80 -1.83 33.27 9.52
N ALA A 81 -0.59 33.32 9.03
CA ALA A 81 0.60 33.14 9.88
C ALA A 81 0.62 34.17 11.01
N ALA A 82 0.39 35.45 10.71
CA ALA A 82 0.35 36.51 11.70
C ALA A 82 -0.80 36.35 12.70
N ALA A 83 -1.98 35.90 12.24
CA ALA A 83 -3.13 35.63 13.08
C ALA A 83 -2.87 34.46 14.05
N LEU A 84 -2.31 33.35 13.55
CA LEU A 84 -1.96 32.17 14.36
C LEU A 84 -0.88 32.50 15.40
N ILE A 85 0.15 33.28 15.04
CA ILE A 85 1.17 33.74 15.99
C ILE A 85 0.52 34.53 17.13
N LYS A 86 -0.35 35.51 16.81
CA LYS A 86 -1.06 36.31 17.83
C LYS A 86 -1.96 35.44 18.70
N TYR A 87 -2.67 34.49 18.09
CA TYR A 87 -3.54 33.57 18.81
C TYR A 87 -2.76 32.71 19.81
N TYR A 88 -1.68 32.06 19.40
CA TYR A 88 -0.91 31.18 20.29
C TYR A 88 -0.10 31.94 21.35
N LEU A 89 0.28 33.19 21.08
CA LEU A 89 0.83 34.08 22.13
C LEU A 89 -0.22 34.42 23.20
N ALA A 90 -1.50 34.56 22.82
CA ALA A 90 -2.59 34.81 23.76
C ALA A 90 -3.09 33.53 24.46
N ASN A 91 -2.80 32.34 23.89
CA ASN A 91 -3.25 31.05 24.39
C ASN A 91 -2.07 30.11 24.73
N PRO A 92 -1.22 30.47 25.71
CA PRO A 92 0.05 29.80 25.90
C PRO A 92 -0.05 28.32 26.32
N LYS A 93 -1.10 27.95 27.08
CA LYS A 93 -1.32 26.55 27.47
C LYS A 93 -1.57 25.62 26.28
N GLU A 94 -2.32 26.12 25.29
CA GLU A 94 -2.60 25.37 24.07
C GLU A 94 -1.33 25.24 23.23
N ALA A 95 -0.57 26.33 23.09
CA ALA A 95 0.71 26.35 22.40
C ALA A 95 1.73 25.36 23.00
N GLU A 96 1.86 25.33 24.33
CA GLU A 96 2.73 24.41 25.06
C GLU A 96 2.34 22.95 24.86
N GLU A 97 1.03 22.64 24.86
CA GLU A 97 0.57 21.27 24.65
C GLU A 97 0.86 20.78 23.22
N ILE A 98 0.64 21.63 22.20
CA ILE A 98 1.00 21.30 20.81
C ILE A 98 2.51 21.12 20.69
N ALA A 99 3.31 22.04 21.24
CA ALA A 99 4.77 21.96 21.22
C ALA A 99 5.29 20.67 21.88
N ARG A 100 4.72 20.30 23.04
CA ARG A 100 5.05 19.05 23.75
C ARG A 100 4.73 17.81 22.91
N ARG A 101 3.59 17.79 22.23
CA ARG A 101 3.21 16.68 21.32
C ARG A 101 4.13 16.62 20.10
N GLY A 102 4.41 17.76 19.48
CA GLY A 102 5.38 17.86 18.37
C GLY A 102 6.77 17.38 18.76
N GLN A 103 7.25 17.75 19.95
CA GLN A 103 8.52 17.25 20.48
C GLN A 103 8.50 15.73 20.68
N ALA A 104 7.44 15.19 21.30
CA ALA A 104 7.29 13.76 21.50
C ALA A 104 7.29 12.99 20.17
N ARG A 105 6.58 13.50 19.16
CA ARG A 105 6.58 12.95 17.79
C ARG A 105 7.98 12.95 17.19
N THR A 106 8.69 14.08 17.24
CA THR A 106 10.04 14.18 16.67
C THR A 106 11.05 13.24 17.33
N LEU A 107 11.06 13.17 18.67
CA LEU A 107 11.97 12.29 19.40
C LEU A 107 11.65 10.80 19.19
N LYS A 108 10.39 10.46 18.93
CA LYS A 108 9.95 9.10 18.66
C LYS A 108 10.29 8.66 17.22
N ASP A 109 9.95 9.50 16.23
CA ASP A 109 9.83 9.07 14.84
C ASP A 109 10.82 9.76 13.88
N HIS A 110 11.45 10.88 14.29
CA HIS A 110 12.19 11.76 13.37
C HIS A 110 13.63 12.07 13.80
N THR A 111 14.19 11.29 14.71
CA THR A 111 15.62 11.35 15.02
C THR A 111 16.45 10.89 13.83
N TYR A 112 17.73 11.32 13.77
CA TYR A 112 18.65 10.86 12.74
C TYR A 112 18.74 9.34 12.66
N THR A 113 18.79 8.64 13.80
CA THR A 113 18.79 7.18 13.83
C THR A 113 17.57 6.61 13.13
N LYS A 114 16.36 7.10 13.44
CA LYS A 114 15.11 6.63 12.84
C LYS A 114 14.99 6.95 11.35
N ARG A 115 15.43 8.14 10.94
CA ARG A 115 15.43 8.52 9.53
C ARG A 115 16.48 7.75 8.73
N MET A 116 17.66 7.52 9.31
CA MET A 116 18.72 6.76 8.65
C MET A 116 18.34 5.27 8.50
N GLU A 117 17.65 4.67 9.48
CA GLU A 117 17.10 3.32 9.35
C GLU A 117 16.16 3.21 8.13
N GLN A 118 15.29 4.21 7.91
CA GLN A 118 14.38 4.25 6.76
C GLN A 118 15.14 4.43 5.44
N THR A 119 16.10 5.36 5.41
CA THR A 119 16.94 5.61 4.23
C THR A 119 17.78 4.38 3.86
N ALA A 120 18.38 3.72 4.85
CA ALA A 120 19.18 2.52 4.66
C ALA A 120 18.33 1.39 4.07
N GLU A 121 17.11 1.18 4.57
CA GLU A 121 16.18 0.20 4.02
C GLU A 121 15.85 0.46 2.54
N ILE A 122 15.55 1.71 2.19
CA ILE A 122 15.30 2.09 0.79
C ILE A 122 16.54 1.78 -0.05
N PHE A 123 17.74 2.15 0.41
CA PHE A 123 18.98 1.87 -0.31
C PHE A 123 19.25 0.37 -0.43
N GLU A 124 19.02 -0.42 0.62
CA GLU A 124 19.21 -1.87 0.59
C GLU A 124 18.35 -2.52 -0.48
N ARG A 125 17.06 -2.17 -0.56
CA ARG A 125 16.15 -2.65 -1.61
C ARG A 125 16.68 -2.30 -3.01
N HIS A 126 17.04 -1.03 -3.24
CA HIS A 126 17.52 -0.56 -4.54
C HIS A 126 18.89 -1.14 -4.94
N LEU A 127 19.82 -1.25 -4.00
CA LEU A 127 21.15 -1.80 -4.24
C LEU A 127 21.09 -3.31 -4.44
N ARG A 128 20.24 -4.01 -3.69
CA ARG A 128 20.02 -5.44 -3.87
C ARG A 128 19.51 -5.74 -5.27
N TYR A 129 18.48 -5.01 -5.73
CA TYR A 129 18.03 -5.08 -7.12
C TYR A 129 19.20 -4.93 -8.12
N ARG A 130 20.04 -3.90 -7.96
CA ARG A 130 21.18 -3.67 -8.88
C ARG A 130 22.22 -4.80 -8.86
N ARG A 131 22.45 -5.42 -7.71
CA ARG A 131 23.39 -6.56 -7.58
C ARG A 131 22.83 -7.82 -8.21
N GLU A 132 21.53 -8.05 -8.07
CA GLU A 132 20.90 -9.33 -8.41
C GLU A 132 20.27 -9.37 -9.81
N ARG A 133 20.21 -8.24 -10.53
CA ARG A 133 19.59 -8.15 -11.87
C ARG A 133 20.13 -9.15 -12.91
N ASN A 134 21.36 -9.63 -12.72
CA ASN A 134 22.03 -10.59 -13.60
C ASN A 134 22.09 -12.01 -13.02
N LEU A 135 21.61 -12.23 -11.79
CA LEU A 135 21.65 -13.54 -11.14
C LEU A 135 20.59 -14.48 -11.69
N TYR A 136 19.41 -13.95 -12.03
CA TYR A 136 18.32 -14.74 -12.55
C TYR A 136 18.23 -14.58 -14.05
N GLN A 137 18.23 -15.71 -14.76
CA GLN A 137 18.03 -15.71 -16.19
C GLN A 137 16.59 -15.31 -16.50
N MET A 138 16.44 -14.27 -17.33
CA MET A 138 15.12 -13.86 -17.81
C MET A 138 14.43 -15.02 -18.50
N PRO A 139 13.22 -15.44 -18.08
CA PRO A 139 12.44 -16.37 -18.86
C PRO A 139 12.10 -15.72 -20.20
N ASN A 140 11.99 -16.54 -21.25
CA ASN A 140 11.40 -16.07 -22.49
C ASN A 140 9.96 -15.59 -22.17
N MET A 141 9.63 -14.36 -22.56
CA MET A 141 8.32 -13.76 -22.26
C MET A 141 7.16 -14.60 -22.82
N SER A 142 7.36 -15.28 -23.95
CA SER A 142 6.37 -16.21 -24.53
C SER A 142 6.15 -17.45 -23.66
N ASN A 143 7.02 -17.72 -22.69
CA ASN A 143 7.03 -18.92 -21.86
C ASN A 143 6.60 -18.64 -20.41
N ILE A 144 6.08 -17.44 -20.11
CA ILE A 144 5.54 -17.12 -18.78
C ILE A 144 4.20 -17.86 -18.57
N SER A 145 3.31 -17.80 -19.56
CA SER A 145 2.01 -18.48 -19.56
C SER A 145 1.64 -18.88 -20.98
N TYR A 146 1.60 -20.18 -21.29
CA TYR A 146 1.38 -20.67 -22.65
C TYR A 146 0.74 -22.06 -22.71
N GLY A 147 0.34 -22.49 -23.91
CA GLY A 147 -0.13 -23.84 -24.16
C GLY A 147 -1.50 -24.17 -23.57
N HIS A 148 -2.37 -23.16 -23.40
CA HIS A 148 -3.72 -23.32 -22.87
C HIS A 148 -4.51 -24.34 -23.68
N LYS A 149 -4.94 -25.42 -23.01
CA LYS A 149 -5.82 -26.46 -23.55
C LYS A 149 -6.99 -26.64 -22.61
N HIS A 150 -8.20 -26.60 -23.16
CA HIS A 150 -9.40 -26.88 -22.39
C HIS A 150 -9.36 -28.28 -21.79
N ILE A 151 -9.81 -28.40 -20.55
CA ILE A 151 -10.00 -29.66 -19.83
C ILE A 151 -11.35 -29.64 -19.12
N GLU A 152 -11.89 -30.82 -18.83
CA GLU A 152 -13.00 -30.96 -17.87
C GLU A 152 -12.49 -30.81 -16.44
N GLU A 153 -13.32 -30.29 -15.54
CA GLU A 153 -12.96 -30.12 -14.12
C GLU A 153 -12.52 -31.44 -13.46
N SER A 154 -13.17 -32.55 -13.81
CA SER A 154 -12.82 -33.90 -13.32
C SER A 154 -11.42 -34.36 -13.71
N ASN A 155 -10.78 -33.68 -14.68
CA ASN A 155 -9.43 -34.01 -15.15
C ASN A 155 -8.35 -33.17 -14.46
N ILE A 156 -8.72 -32.32 -13.49
CA ILE A 156 -7.78 -31.60 -12.64
C ILE A 156 -7.18 -32.57 -11.64
N THR A 157 -5.86 -32.77 -11.74
CA THR A 157 -5.11 -33.67 -10.85
C THR A 157 -4.41 -32.89 -9.76
N GLU A 158 -4.06 -33.58 -8.67
CA GLU A 158 -3.24 -33.01 -7.59
C GLU A 158 -1.95 -32.39 -8.13
N ALA A 159 -1.31 -33.05 -9.12
CA ALA A 159 -0.09 -32.56 -9.77
C ALA A 159 -0.26 -31.17 -10.41
N LEU A 160 -1.41 -30.89 -11.03
CA LEU A 160 -1.69 -29.58 -11.64
C LEU A 160 -1.88 -28.48 -10.58
N THR A 161 -2.53 -28.83 -9.47
CA THR A 161 -2.77 -27.89 -8.35
C THR A 161 -1.53 -27.67 -7.48
N SER A 162 -0.64 -28.66 -7.39
CA SER A 162 0.62 -28.57 -6.64
C SER A 162 1.78 -27.95 -7.43
N ALA A 163 1.55 -27.57 -8.69
CA ALA A 163 2.58 -27.10 -9.62
C ALA A 163 3.43 -25.95 -9.07
N TRP A 164 2.83 -25.00 -8.33
CA TRP A 164 3.55 -23.85 -7.79
C TRP A 164 4.50 -24.16 -6.62
N LYS A 165 4.50 -25.41 -6.11
CA LYS A 165 5.49 -25.90 -5.14
C LYS A 165 6.85 -26.23 -5.76
N SER A 166 6.97 -26.20 -7.09
CA SER A 166 8.23 -26.48 -7.78
C SER A 166 9.35 -25.53 -7.34
N GLU A 167 10.52 -26.08 -7.03
CA GLU A 167 11.73 -25.32 -6.66
C GLU A 167 12.27 -24.46 -7.82
N GLU A 168 11.84 -24.71 -9.06
CA GLU A 168 12.27 -23.92 -10.23
C GLU A 168 11.53 -22.59 -10.39
N ILE A 169 10.32 -22.46 -9.83
CA ILE A 169 9.46 -21.30 -10.04
C ILE A 169 10.00 -20.02 -9.39
N PRO A 170 10.49 -20.03 -8.13
CA PRO A 170 10.92 -18.81 -7.45
C PRO A 170 11.93 -17.98 -8.25
N THR A 171 12.96 -18.62 -8.82
CA THR A 171 14.01 -17.92 -9.56
C THR A 171 13.50 -17.32 -10.87
N LYS A 172 12.66 -18.07 -11.61
CA LYS A 172 12.03 -17.62 -12.87
C LYS A 172 11.05 -16.47 -12.63
N GLN A 173 10.22 -16.56 -11.58
CA GLN A 173 9.33 -15.49 -11.17
C GLN A 173 10.14 -14.26 -10.75
N ARG A 174 11.16 -14.44 -9.90
CA ARG A 174 11.95 -13.32 -9.37
C ARG A 174 12.69 -12.57 -10.46
N ALA A 175 13.14 -13.26 -11.50
CA ALA A 175 13.70 -12.62 -12.68
C ALA A 175 12.71 -11.58 -13.24
N LEU A 176 11.48 -12.00 -13.56
CA LEU A 176 10.44 -11.13 -14.12
C LEU A 176 10.11 -9.96 -13.17
N VAL A 177 9.88 -10.28 -11.90
CA VAL A 177 9.56 -9.30 -10.85
C VAL A 177 10.66 -8.24 -10.73
N GLN A 178 11.94 -8.60 -10.83
CA GLN A 178 13.03 -7.62 -10.78
C GLN A 178 12.93 -6.59 -11.92
N LYS A 179 12.62 -7.03 -13.15
CA LYS A 179 12.42 -6.11 -14.28
C LYS A 179 11.20 -5.21 -14.07
N GLU A 180 10.14 -5.75 -13.48
CA GLU A 180 8.92 -5.01 -13.16
C GLU A 180 9.14 -3.97 -12.05
N LEU A 181 9.88 -4.32 -11.00
CA LEU A 181 10.30 -3.40 -9.94
C LEU A 181 11.22 -2.31 -10.49
N GLU A 182 12.13 -2.63 -11.41
CA GLU A 182 12.96 -1.62 -12.09
C GLU A 182 12.10 -0.59 -12.82
N ASN A 183 11.12 -1.05 -13.59
CA ASN A 183 10.22 -0.17 -14.32
C ASN A 183 9.41 0.71 -13.36
N MET A 184 8.92 0.14 -12.26
CA MET A 184 8.25 0.90 -11.19
C MET A 184 9.15 2.01 -10.63
N TYR A 185 10.40 1.70 -10.26
CA TYR A 185 11.33 2.69 -9.73
C TYR A 185 11.76 3.77 -10.75
N LYS A 186 11.62 3.50 -12.04
CA LYS A 186 11.77 4.49 -13.12
C LYS A 186 10.50 5.33 -13.37
N GLY A 187 9.46 5.18 -12.56
CA GLY A 187 8.17 5.87 -12.71
C GLY A 187 7.21 5.21 -13.70
N ASN A 188 7.48 3.97 -14.14
CA ASN A 188 6.66 3.21 -15.08
C ASN A 188 6.16 1.90 -14.46
N PRO A 189 5.39 1.93 -13.36
CA PRO A 189 4.88 0.71 -12.73
C PRO A 189 4.02 -0.10 -13.71
N PRO A 190 4.15 -1.45 -13.74
CA PRO A 190 3.22 -2.32 -14.45
C PRO A 190 1.76 -2.01 -14.10
N ILE A 191 0.86 -2.12 -15.09
CA ILE A 191 -0.56 -1.82 -14.90
C ILE A 191 -1.18 -2.62 -13.75
N VAL A 192 -0.81 -3.90 -13.63
CA VAL A 192 -1.26 -4.79 -12.56
C VAL A 192 -0.92 -4.26 -11.16
N TYR A 193 0.22 -3.60 -10.99
CA TYR A 193 0.62 -2.98 -9.72
C TYR A 193 -0.21 -1.73 -9.43
N GLN A 194 -0.41 -0.91 -10.46
CA GLN A 194 -1.22 0.31 -10.35
C GLN A 194 -2.67 -0.01 -9.97
N VAL A 195 -3.25 -1.04 -10.61
CA VAL A 195 -4.65 -1.41 -10.36
C VAL A 195 -4.82 -1.95 -8.94
N LEU A 196 -3.89 -2.75 -8.42
CA LEU A 196 -3.93 -3.19 -7.03
C LEU A 196 -3.82 -1.99 -6.07
N ALA A 197 -2.83 -1.12 -6.26
CA ALA A 197 -2.65 0.06 -5.42
C ALA A 197 -3.90 0.97 -5.44
N ARG A 198 -4.47 1.22 -6.62
CA ARG A 198 -5.70 2.00 -6.78
C ARG A 198 -6.91 1.35 -6.09
N SER A 199 -6.99 0.02 -6.12
CA SER A 199 -8.04 -0.74 -5.44
C SER A 199 -7.96 -0.60 -3.92
N LEU A 200 -6.77 -0.32 -3.38
CA LEU A 200 -6.51 -0.20 -1.94
C LEU A 200 -6.55 1.24 -1.44
N GLN A 201 -6.13 2.20 -2.28
CA GLN A 201 -5.91 3.61 -1.91
C GLN A 201 -7.05 4.26 -1.11
N PRO A 202 -8.34 4.05 -1.41
CA PRO A 202 -9.43 4.66 -0.63
C PRO A 202 -9.61 4.08 0.78
N TYR A 203 -9.02 2.92 1.07
CA TYR A 203 -9.34 2.11 2.25
C TYR A 203 -8.15 1.93 3.20
N VAL A 204 -6.92 2.12 2.71
CA VAL A 204 -5.70 1.98 3.51
C VAL A 204 -5.44 3.19 4.40
N PHE A 205 -4.76 2.94 5.52
CA PHE A 205 -4.33 3.96 6.48
C PHE A 205 -2.99 3.52 7.11
N PRO A 206 -2.26 4.40 7.82
CA PRO A 206 -0.96 4.05 8.37
C PRO A 206 -1.07 2.86 9.34
N HIS A 207 -0.22 1.85 9.15
CA HIS A 207 -0.23 0.58 9.88
C HIS A 207 -1.51 -0.27 9.68
N CYS A 208 -2.23 -0.06 8.58
CA CYS A 208 -3.34 -0.93 8.17
C CYS A 208 -2.86 -2.39 8.08
N THR A 209 -3.61 -3.32 8.68
CA THR A 209 -3.30 -4.75 8.63
C THR A 209 -3.79 -5.34 7.30
N ILE A 210 -2.85 -5.90 6.53
CA ILE A 210 -3.11 -6.48 5.21
C ILE A 210 -2.61 -7.92 5.20
N LEU A 211 -3.48 -8.84 4.81
CA LEU A 211 -3.11 -10.20 4.43
C LEU A 211 -3.11 -10.33 2.90
N GLU A 212 -2.06 -10.90 2.33
CA GLU A 212 -2.04 -11.36 0.94
C GLU A 212 -2.02 -12.90 0.88
N ILE A 213 -3.04 -13.48 0.23
CA ILE A 213 -3.14 -14.90 -0.05
C ILE A 213 -2.63 -15.15 -1.47
N GLY A 214 -1.66 -16.06 -1.61
CA GLY A 214 -0.90 -16.24 -2.85
C GLY A 214 0.19 -15.18 -3.02
N CYS A 215 0.92 -14.85 -1.94
CA CYS A 215 1.91 -13.77 -1.96
C CYS A 215 3.16 -14.09 -2.78
N ALA A 216 3.35 -15.35 -3.19
CA ALA A 216 4.54 -15.84 -3.86
C ALA A 216 5.83 -15.39 -3.15
N SER A 217 6.76 -14.75 -3.88
CA SER A 217 8.01 -14.21 -3.31
C SER A 217 7.83 -12.91 -2.50
N GLY A 218 6.60 -12.49 -2.18
CA GLY A 218 6.27 -11.38 -1.27
C GLY A 218 6.42 -9.98 -1.87
N TYR A 219 6.66 -9.88 -3.18
CA TYR A 219 7.06 -8.64 -3.85
C TYR A 219 6.01 -7.51 -3.81
N TYR A 220 4.73 -7.84 -3.60
CA TYR A 220 3.69 -6.84 -3.41
C TYR A 220 3.84 -6.02 -2.12
N TYR A 221 4.53 -6.55 -1.09
CA TYR A 221 4.86 -5.75 0.09
C TYR A 221 5.61 -4.46 -0.29
N GLU A 222 6.66 -4.58 -1.10
CA GLU A 222 7.48 -3.47 -1.57
C GLU A 222 6.69 -2.54 -2.50
N ILE A 223 5.89 -3.10 -3.40
CA ILE A 223 5.08 -2.35 -4.36
C ILE A 223 4.03 -1.50 -3.64
N LEU A 224 3.34 -2.08 -2.65
CA LEU A 224 2.28 -1.40 -1.94
C LEU A 224 2.83 -0.26 -1.09
N GLU A 225 3.92 -0.47 -0.35
CA GLU A 225 4.57 0.63 0.38
C GLU A 225 5.01 1.76 -0.55
N TYR A 226 5.56 1.42 -1.72
CA TYR A 226 6.02 2.40 -2.71
C TYR A 226 4.87 3.18 -3.36
N LEU A 227 3.88 2.48 -3.92
CA LEU A 227 2.80 3.11 -4.70
C LEU A 227 1.73 3.79 -3.83
N LEU A 228 1.49 3.30 -2.61
CA LEU A 228 0.54 3.92 -1.69
C LEU A 228 1.20 5.03 -0.84
N ASN A 229 2.53 5.12 -0.85
CA ASN A 229 3.31 6.01 0.01
C ASN A 229 2.89 5.93 1.49
N ILE A 230 2.63 4.70 1.97
CA ILE A 230 2.13 4.46 3.33
C ILE A 230 2.76 3.21 3.92
N LYS A 231 3.09 3.25 5.21
CA LYS A 231 3.54 2.06 5.93
C LYS A 231 2.36 1.16 6.24
N ILE A 232 2.44 -0.10 5.85
CA ILE A 232 1.41 -1.13 6.08
C ILE A 232 1.92 -2.21 7.02
N SER A 233 1.01 -2.86 7.74
CA SER A 233 1.31 -4.07 8.52
C SER A 233 0.98 -5.30 7.67
N TYR A 234 1.96 -5.72 6.87
CA TYR A 234 1.79 -6.73 5.83
C TYR A 234 2.07 -8.15 6.34
N THR A 235 1.22 -9.10 5.95
CA THR A 235 1.39 -10.55 6.11
C THR A 235 1.13 -11.24 4.77
N GLY A 236 2.03 -12.11 4.33
CA GLY A 236 1.87 -12.91 3.13
C GLY A 236 1.73 -14.40 3.45
N VAL A 237 0.87 -15.10 2.71
CA VAL A 237 0.80 -16.56 2.72
C VAL A 237 0.86 -17.13 1.32
N ASP A 238 1.55 -18.26 1.20
CA ASP A 238 1.65 -19.05 -0.02
C ASP A 238 1.85 -20.51 0.37
N TYR A 239 1.32 -21.44 -0.40
CA TYR A 239 1.42 -22.87 -0.13
C TYR A 239 2.76 -23.46 -0.58
N SER A 240 3.57 -22.68 -1.30
CA SER A 240 4.91 -23.03 -1.78
C SER A 240 5.99 -22.59 -0.79
N GLU A 241 6.61 -23.56 -0.13
CA GLU A 241 7.74 -23.32 0.77
C GLU A 241 8.94 -22.63 0.09
N PRO A 242 9.34 -22.99 -1.15
CA PRO A 242 10.40 -22.28 -1.86
C PRO A 242 10.11 -20.79 -2.10
N LEU A 243 8.85 -20.43 -2.41
CA LEU A 243 8.44 -19.03 -2.59
C LEU A 243 8.46 -18.27 -1.25
N ILE A 244 7.96 -18.88 -0.18
CA ILE A 244 7.98 -18.28 1.17
C ILE A 244 9.41 -18.12 1.71
N SER A 245 10.30 -19.08 1.44
CA SER A 245 11.71 -18.96 1.79
C SER A 245 12.34 -17.74 1.13
N MET A 246 12.11 -17.56 -0.17
CA MET A 246 12.54 -16.38 -0.92
C MET A 246 11.90 -15.09 -0.39
N ALA A 247 10.61 -15.10 -0.05
CA ALA A 247 9.92 -13.93 0.49
C ALA A 247 10.53 -13.45 1.81
N LYS A 248 10.84 -14.37 2.73
CA LYS A 248 11.51 -14.07 4.01
C LYS A 248 12.91 -13.49 3.81
N ASP A 249 13.64 -13.98 2.83
CA ASP A 249 14.98 -13.48 2.49
C ASP A 249 14.93 -12.07 1.88
N TYR A 250 13.98 -11.79 0.98
CA TYR A 250 13.83 -10.46 0.38
C TYR A 250 13.25 -9.41 1.33
N TYR A 251 12.32 -9.83 2.19
CA TYR A 251 11.49 -8.92 2.97
C TYR A 251 11.46 -9.32 4.46
N PRO A 252 12.62 -9.34 5.16
CA PRO A 252 12.71 -9.87 6.52
C PRO A 252 11.92 -9.09 7.58
N LYS A 253 11.38 -7.91 7.23
CA LYS A 253 10.54 -7.07 8.10
C LYS A 253 9.04 -7.41 7.99
N ALA A 254 8.64 -8.14 6.97
CA ALA A 254 7.27 -8.60 6.77
C ALA A 254 7.09 -10.03 7.31
N ASN A 255 5.84 -10.42 7.57
CA ASN A 255 5.51 -11.75 8.07
C ASN A 255 5.11 -12.66 6.90
N PHE A 256 5.70 -13.86 6.83
CA PHE A 256 5.40 -14.84 5.78
C PHE A 256 5.18 -16.24 6.34
N TYR A 257 4.12 -16.91 5.86
CA TYR A 257 3.76 -18.26 6.31
C TYR A 257 3.51 -19.18 5.13
N VAL A 258 3.93 -20.44 5.28
CA VAL A 258 3.50 -21.51 4.38
C VAL A 258 2.10 -21.94 4.79
N ALA A 259 1.09 -21.72 3.96
CA ALA A 259 -0.29 -22.09 4.24
C ALA A 259 -1.12 -22.27 2.95
N ASP A 260 -2.12 -23.14 3.00
CA ASP A 260 -3.14 -23.27 1.98
C ASP A 260 -4.16 -22.13 2.13
N GLY A 261 -4.56 -21.49 1.03
CA GLY A 261 -5.56 -20.42 1.04
C GLY A 261 -6.93 -20.87 1.56
N SER A 262 -7.21 -22.16 1.49
CA SER A 262 -8.44 -22.82 1.96
C SER A 262 -8.37 -23.27 3.42
N ASN A 263 -7.25 -23.05 4.10
CA ASN A 263 -7.07 -23.34 5.52
C ASN A 263 -6.05 -22.39 6.16
N LEU A 264 -6.48 -21.17 6.45
CA LEU A 264 -5.60 -20.11 6.92
C LEU A 264 -5.37 -20.19 8.44
N PRO A 265 -4.11 -20.12 8.93
CA PRO A 265 -3.78 -20.25 10.34
C PRO A 265 -4.03 -18.95 11.14
N PHE A 266 -5.12 -18.25 10.84
CA PHE A 266 -5.45 -16.94 11.39
C PHE A 266 -6.84 -16.94 12.01
N LYS A 267 -7.07 -15.99 12.92
CA LYS A 267 -8.37 -15.80 13.58
C LYS A 267 -9.36 -15.14 12.64
N ASN A 268 -10.64 -15.25 12.97
CA ASN A 268 -11.69 -14.49 12.30
C ASN A 268 -11.42 -12.99 12.44
N ASP A 269 -11.72 -12.22 11.40
CA ASP A 269 -11.62 -10.76 11.38
C ASP A 269 -10.25 -10.22 11.82
N GLN A 270 -9.17 -10.96 11.53
CA GLN A 270 -7.82 -10.60 11.98
C GLN A 270 -7.20 -9.47 11.14
N PHE A 271 -7.56 -9.35 9.86
CA PHE A 271 -6.95 -8.41 8.93
C PHE A 271 -7.97 -7.42 8.40
N TYR A 272 -7.67 -6.12 8.50
CA TYR A 272 -8.57 -5.08 8.01
C TYR A 272 -8.87 -5.25 6.52
N ILE A 273 -7.83 -5.56 5.74
CA ILE A 273 -7.91 -5.87 4.31
C ILE A 273 -7.29 -7.26 4.04
N VAL A 274 -7.96 -8.05 3.19
CA VAL A 274 -7.38 -9.28 2.62
C VAL A 274 -7.32 -9.17 1.10
N ILE A 275 -6.17 -9.51 0.52
CA ILE A 275 -5.94 -9.56 -0.92
C ILE A 275 -5.84 -11.04 -1.31
N SER A 276 -6.73 -11.48 -2.19
CA SER A 276 -6.59 -12.77 -2.90
C SER A 276 -5.87 -12.49 -4.22
N SER A 277 -4.59 -12.85 -4.31
CA SER A 277 -3.66 -12.38 -5.35
C SER A 277 -3.35 -13.47 -6.36
N CYS A 278 -4.01 -13.46 -7.52
CA CYS A 278 -3.73 -14.37 -8.64
C CYS A 278 -3.71 -15.87 -8.26
N VAL A 279 -4.47 -16.25 -7.24
CA VAL A 279 -4.40 -17.58 -6.63
C VAL A 279 -5.63 -18.42 -6.94
N LEU A 280 -6.83 -17.81 -6.99
CA LEU A 280 -8.08 -18.56 -7.19
C LEU A 280 -8.07 -19.33 -8.51
N LEU A 281 -7.54 -18.73 -9.59
CA LEU A 281 -7.43 -19.38 -10.89
C LEU A 281 -6.59 -20.66 -10.89
N HIS A 282 -5.83 -20.96 -9.84
CA HIS A 282 -5.04 -22.17 -9.71
C HIS A 282 -5.65 -23.20 -8.74
N THR A 283 -6.82 -22.89 -8.18
CA THR A 283 -7.44 -23.63 -7.07
C THR A 283 -8.84 -24.11 -7.48
N PRO A 284 -9.06 -25.41 -7.75
CA PRO A 284 -10.39 -25.93 -8.07
C PRO A 284 -11.36 -25.80 -6.89
N ASN A 285 -10.89 -25.85 -5.65
CA ASN A 285 -11.67 -25.61 -4.43
C ASN A 285 -11.73 -24.13 -4.03
N TYR A 286 -11.86 -23.23 -5.00
CA TYR A 286 -11.86 -21.78 -4.78
C TYR A 286 -12.98 -21.31 -3.84
N GLU A 287 -14.09 -22.03 -3.73
CA GLU A 287 -15.21 -21.73 -2.82
C GLU A 287 -14.76 -21.74 -1.34
N GLU A 288 -14.06 -22.79 -0.90
CA GLU A 288 -13.52 -22.86 0.47
C GLU A 288 -12.43 -21.81 0.70
N GLN A 289 -11.63 -21.50 -0.32
CA GLN A 289 -10.66 -20.40 -0.24
C GLN A 289 -11.35 -19.02 -0.12
N ILE A 290 -12.45 -18.78 -0.82
CA ILE A 290 -13.24 -17.54 -0.71
C ILE A 290 -13.86 -17.43 0.69
N LYS A 291 -14.37 -18.53 1.23
CA LYS A 291 -14.91 -18.60 2.61
C LYS A 291 -13.83 -18.29 3.66
N GLU A 292 -12.63 -18.87 3.54
CA GLU A 292 -11.51 -18.53 4.42
C GLU A 292 -11.06 -17.07 4.26
N THR A 293 -11.02 -16.57 3.03
CA THR A 293 -10.74 -15.16 2.72
C THR A 293 -11.73 -14.24 3.43
N ALA A 294 -13.04 -14.53 3.34
CA ALA A 294 -14.09 -13.80 4.02
C ALA A 294 -13.96 -13.90 5.55
N ARG A 295 -13.63 -15.09 6.07
CA ARG A 295 -13.50 -15.35 7.52
C ARG A 295 -12.43 -14.48 8.16
N VAL A 296 -11.24 -14.40 7.56
CA VAL A 296 -10.10 -13.66 8.14
C VAL A 296 -10.12 -12.16 7.86
N ALA A 297 -10.90 -11.71 6.86
CA ALA A 297 -11.11 -10.30 6.56
C ALA A 297 -12.06 -9.64 7.57
N GLU A 298 -11.68 -8.48 8.11
CA GLU A 298 -12.52 -7.65 8.97
C GLU A 298 -13.43 -6.72 8.13
N ARG A 299 -12.89 -6.09 7.07
CA ARG A 299 -13.60 -5.01 6.37
C ARG A 299 -13.64 -5.13 4.86
N TYR A 300 -12.51 -5.38 4.20
CA TYR A 300 -12.44 -5.40 2.75
C TYR A 300 -11.69 -6.61 2.22
N VAL A 301 -12.14 -7.08 1.05
CA VAL A 301 -11.48 -8.13 0.27
C VAL A 301 -11.20 -7.61 -1.12
N ILE A 302 -10.00 -7.83 -1.62
CA ILE A 302 -9.61 -7.51 -2.99
C ILE A 302 -9.33 -8.83 -3.71
N ALA A 303 -10.13 -9.17 -4.72
CA ALA A 303 -9.84 -10.28 -5.63
C ALA A 303 -9.01 -9.72 -6.79
N HIS A 304 -7.69 -9.91 -6.71
CA HIS A 304 -6.71 -9.32 -7.60
C HIS A 304 -6.30 -10.30 -8.72
N ARG A 305 -6.30 -9.82 -9.96
CA ARG A 305 -5.99 -10.59 -11.19
C ARG A 305 -6.94 -11.76 -11.39
N THR A 306 -8.23 -11.46 -11.51
CA THR A 306 -9.28 -12.46 -11.69
C THR A 306 -9.63 -12.56 -13.18
N PRO A 307 -9.24 -13.65 -13.87
CA PRO A 307 -9.59 -13.85 -15.27
C PRO A 307 -11.07 -14.28 -15.37
N ILE A 308 -11.85 -13.53 -16.15
CA ILE A 308 -13.28 -13.79 -16.33
C ILE A 308 -13.72 -13.85 -17.79
N SER A 309 -14.87 -14.48 -17.98
CA SER A 309 -15.73 -14.44 -19.16
C SER A 309 -17.11 -13.94 -18.73
N ARG A 310 -17.76 -13.12 -19.55
CA ARG A 310 -19.08 -12.55 -19.24
C ARG A 310 -20.24 -13.38 -19.80
N HIS A 311 -19.97 -14.10 -20.88
CA HIS A 311 -20.99 -14.83 -21.64
C HIS A 311 -20.78 -16.34 -21.62
N ARG A 312 -19.55 -16.82 -21.40
CA ARG A 312 -19.21 -18.24 -21.27
C ARG A 312 -19.33 -18.72 -19.82
N GLU A 313 -19.65 -19.99 -19.64
CA GLU A 313 -19.56 -20.69 -18.36
C GLU A 313 -18.11 -20.72 -17.86
N THR A 314 -17.90 -21.02 -16.57
CA THR A 314 -16.56 -21.21 -16.01
C THR A 314 -15.80 -22.28 -16.80
N GLN A 315 -14.57 -21.95 -17.19
CA GLN A 315 -13.73 -22.75 -18.07
C GLN A 315 -12.46 -23.18 -17.35
N TYR A 316 -12.06 -24.43 -17.57
CA TYR A 316 -10.85 -24.99 -17.00
C TYR A 316 -9.83 -25.26 -18.11
N PHE A 317 -8.59 -24.88 -17.83
CA PHE A 317 -7.48 -25.02 -18.74
C PHE A 317 -6.34 -25.75 -18.06
N LYS A 318 -5.64 -26.55 -18.85
CA LYS A 318 -4.29 -26.97 -18.57
C LYS A 318 -3.34 -26.07 -19.35
N LYS A 319 -2.33 -25.52 -18.70
CA LYS A 319 -1.34 -24.63 -19.31
C LYS A 319 0.05 -24.87 -18.73
N TYR A 320 1.05 -24.16 -19.26
CA TYR A 320 2.38 -24.07 -18.64
C TYR A 320 2.57 -22.66 -18.06
N ALA A 321 2.97 -22.60 -16.79
CA ALA A 321 3.42 -21.39 -16.10
C ALA A 321 4.90 -21.57 -15.71
N TYR A 322 5.78 -20.69 -16.20
CA TYR A 322 7.23 -20.80 -15.98
C TYR A 322 7.84 -22.17 -16.36
N GLY A 323 7.25 -22.83 -17.36
CA GLY A 323 7.63 -24.16 -17.83
C GLY A 323 7.07 -25.32 -17.00
N VAL A 324 6.31 -25.04 -15.93
CA VAL A 324 5.63 -26.06 -15.12
C VAL A 324 4.17 -26.14 -15.54
N GLU A 325 3.70 -27.36 -15.75
CA GLU A 325 2.32 -27.63 -16.15
C GLU A 325 1.37 -27.42 -14.97
N THR A 326 0.33 -26.61 -15.14
CA THR A 326 -0.62 -26.24 -14.07
C THR A 326 -2.04 -26.05 -14.61
N VAL A 327 -2.99 -25.94 -13.70
CA VAL A 327 -4.38 -25.58 -14.00
C VAL A 327 -4.54 -24.06 -14.03
N GLU A 328 -5.41 -23.58 -14.91
CA GLU A 328 -5.94 -22.22 -14.90
C GLU A 328 -7.46 -22.27 -15.03
N ILE A 329 -8.16 -21.51 -14.20
CA ILE A 329 -9.61 -21.34 -14.25
C ILE A 329 -9.90 -19.94 -14.76
N ARG A 330 -10.77 -19.85 -15.77
CA ARG A 330 -11.39 -18.58 -16.17
C ARG A 330 -12.85 -18.63 -15.77
N TYR A 331 -13.25 -17.73 -14.88
CA TYR A 331 -14.58 -17.80 -14.29
C TYR A 331 -15.63 -17.16 -15.18
N ASN A 332 -16.87 -17.66 -15.12
CA ASN A 332 -17.99 -16.80 -15.43
C ASN A 332 -18.06 -15.67 -14.38
N GLU A 333 -18.17 -14.41 -14.82
CA GLU A 333 -18.17 -13.24 -13.92
C GLU A 333 -19.29 -13.30 -12.88
N LYS A 334 -20.50 -13.73 -13.29
CA LYS A 334 -21.63 -13.79 -12.36
C LYS A 334 -21.43 -14.88 -11.32
N GLU A 335 -20.87 -16.02 -11.71
CA GLU A 335 -20.60 -17.13 -10.80
C GLU A 335 -19.58 -16.72 -9.73
N ILE A 336 -18.42 -16.19 -10.13
CA ILE A 336 -17.36 -15.83 -9.17
C ILE A 336 -17.79 -14.69 -8.25
N VAL A 337 -18.45 -13.65 -8.78
CA VAL A 337 -18.96 -12.54 -7.95
C VAL A 337 -20.03 -13.06 -6.99
N SER A 338 -20.95 -13.90 -7.45
CA SER A 338 -21.97 -14.51 -6.59
C SER A 338 -21.35 -15.35 -5.48
N GLU A 339 -20.24 -16.04 -5.74
CA GLU A 339 -19.56 -16.83 -4.72
C GLU A 339 -18.98 -15.98 -3.59
N PHE A 340 -18.39 -14.82 -3.92
CA PHE A 340 -18.01 -13.83 -2.90
C PHE A 340 -19.24 -13.32 -2.12
N GLU A 341 -20.34 -12.99 -2.81
CA GLU A 341 -21.56 -12.48 -2.17
C GLU A 341 -22.22 -13.47 -1.21
N LYS A 342 -22.26 -14.77 -1.56
CA LYS A 342 -22.73 -15.85 -0.68
C LYS A 342 -21.94 -15.91 0.63
N ASN A 343 -20.66 -15.53 0.59
CA ASN A 343 -19.77 -15.49 1.75
C ASN A 343 -19.79 -14.11 2.47
N GLY A 344 -20.83 -13.32 2.27
CA GLY A 344 -21.04 -12.06 2.98
C GLY A 344 -20.17 -10.91 2.49
N LEU A 345 -19.66 -10.98 1.25
CA LEU A 345 -18.81 -9.95 0.66
C LEU A 345 -19.58 -9.20 -0.44
N LYS A 346 -19.96 -7.95 -0.18
CA LYS A 346 -20.67 -7.10 -1.14
C LYS A 346 -19.68 -6.47 -2.12
N LEU A 347 -19.88 -6.64 -3.43
CA LEU A 347 -19.11 -5.92 -4.43
C LEU A 347 -19.37 -4.40 -4.33
N ILE A 348 -18.31 -3.60 -4.23
CA ILE A 348 -18.41 -2.14 -4.15
C ILE A 348 -17.78 -1.41 -5.33
N THR A 349 -16.75 -1.98 -5.96
CA THR A 349 -16.17 -1.47 -7.20
C THR A 349 -15.33 -2.55 -7.88
N TYR A 350 -15.02 -2.36 -9.15
CA TYR A 350 -14.09 -3.21 -9.89
C TYR A 350 -13.22 -2.36 -10.82
N TYR A 351 -12.12 -2.95 -11.29
CA TYR A 351 -11.19 -2.34 -12.24
C TYR A 351 -10.82 -3.37 -13.30
N GLU A 352 -11.35 -3.19 -14.51
CA GLU A 352 -10.91 -3.91 -15.70
C GLU A 352 -9.62 -3.27 -16.21
N TYR A 353 -8.56 -4.06 -16.43
CA TYR A 353 -7.27 -3.55 -16.89
C TYR A 353 -6.74 -4.20 -18.16
N LEU A 354 -7.36 -5.31 -18.59
CA LEU A 354 -7.12 -5.91 -19.89
C LEU A 354 -8.40 -6.61 -20.35
N SER A 355 -8.74 -6.47 -21.63
CA SER A 355 -9.91 -7.14 -22.20
C SER A 355 -9.75 -7.45 -23.68
N ASN A 356 -10.38 -8.54 -24.08
CA ASN A 356 -10.63 -8.93 -25.45
C ASN A 356 -12.10 -9.35 -25.59
N PRO A 357 -13.01 -8.41 -25.84
CA PRO A 357 -14.45 -8.68 -25.92
C PRO A 357 -14.83 -9.66 -27.03
N GLN A 358 -14.04 -9.75 -28.11
CA GLN A 358 -14.32 -10.70 -29.21
C GLN A 358 -14.16 -12.15 -28.75
N GLU A 359 -13.22 -12.38 -27.82
CA GLU A 359 -12.94 -13.70 -27.26
C GLU A 359 -13.61 -13.94 -25.90
N ASP A 360 -14.37 -12.97 -25.40
CA ASP A 360 -14.98 -12.99 -24.06
C ASP A 360 -13.95 -13.22 -22.94
N ILE A 361 -12.83 -12.49 -23.00
CA ILE A 361 -11.71 -12.58 -22.04
C ILE A 361 -11.49 -11.23 -21.39
N TYR A 362 -11.49 -11.20 -20.06
CA TYR A 362 -11.25 -9.99 -19.28
C TYR A 362 -10.40 -10.30 -18.07
N GLU A 363 -9.60 -9.32 -17.67
CA GLU A 363 -8.76 -9.33 -16.47
C GLU A 363 -9.24 -8.23 -15.53
N VAL A 364 -9.74 -8.64 -14.36
CA VAL A 364 -10.46 -7.74 -13.46
C VAL A 364 -9.92 -7.83 -12.04
N ASN A 365 -9.86 -6.68 -11.38
CA ASN A 365 -9.76 -6.58 -9.92
C ASN A 365 -11.12 -6.24 -9.34
N TYR A 366 -11.59 -7.01 -8.37
CA TYR A 366 -12.80 -6.70 -7.63
C TYR A 366 -12.47 -6.23 -6.22
N VAL A 367 -13.23 -5.26 -5.74
CA VAL A 367 -13.17 -4.80 -4.35
C VAL A 367 -14.51 -5.08 -3.70
N PHE A 368 -14.47 -5.86 -2.63
CA PHE A 368 -15.63 -6.23 -1.84
C PHE A 368 -15.54 -5.61 -0.45
N LYS A 369 -16.70 -5.28 0.12
CA LYS A 369 -16.87 -4.89 1.51
C LYS A 369 -17.57 -6.02 2.26
N LYS A 370 -17.00 -6.43 3.39
CA LYS A 370 -17.64 -7.42 4.27
C LYS A 370 -18.90 -6.85 4.88
N ILE A 371 -20.00 -7.58 4.70
CA ILE A 371 -21.29 -7.31 5.32
C ILE A 371 -21.23 -7.94 6.71
N ASN A 372 -21.07 -7.11 7.74
CA ASN A 372 -21.15 -7.60 9.11
C ASN A 372 -22.61 -7.92 9.45
N ASP A 373 -22.81 -9.01 10.18
CA ASP A 373 -24.10 -9.70 10.44
C ASP A 373 -25.11 -8.92 11.33
N LEU A 374 -25.03 -7.58 11.35
CA LEU A 374 -25.81 -6.76 12.25
C LEU A 374 -26.40 -5.54 11.54
N ASN A 375 -27.73 -5.49 11.58
CA ASN A 375 -28.50 -4.32 11.95
C ASN A 375 -28.02 -3.67 13.30
N LYS A 376 -26.72 -3.37 13.46
CA LYS A 376 -26.14 -2.44 14.45
C LYS A 376 -25.64 -1.17 13.74
N ARG A 377 -26.49 -0.67 12.84
CA ARG A 377 -26.60 0.76 12.50
C ARG A 377 -26.57 1.58 13.79
N LYS A 378 -25.47 2.27 14.11
CA LYS A 378 -25.42 3.55 14.90
C LYS A 378 -24.03 3.97 15.39
N TYR A 379 -23.01 3.09 15.42
CA TYR A 379 -21.73 3.46 16.05
C TYR A 379 -20.63 3.93 15.08
N ILE A 380 -20.63 3.47 13.82
CA ILE A 380 -19.57 3.82 12.85
C ILE A 380 -19.89 5.11 12.06
N ASP A 381 -21.17 5.42 11.83
CA ASP A 381 -21.56 6.65 11.12
C ASP A 381 -21.17 7.94 11.88
N LYS A 382 -20.95 7.85 13.20
CA LYS A 382 -20.50 8.98 14.02
C LYS A 382 -18.99 9.28 13.85
N LEU A 383 -18.19 8.27 13.49
CA LEU A 383 -16.74 8.44 13.28
C LEU A 383 -16.38 8.76 11.83
N GLU A 384 -17.20 8.35 10.85
CA GLU A 384 -16.98 8.71 9.44
C GLU A 384 -17.44 10.14 9.09
N GLN A 385 -18.47 10.69 9.77
CA GLN A 385 -18.84 12.11 9.62
C GLN A 385 -17.86 13.11 10.23
N GLU A 386 -17.11 12.72 11.27
CA GLU A 386 -16.13 13.60 11.92
C GLU A 386 -14.73 13.56 11.26
N ARG A 387 -14.46 12.59 10.37
CA ARG A 387 -13.11 12.40 9.76
C ARG A 387 -12.95 12.74 8.28
N PHE A 388 -14.02 12.80 7.48
CA PHE A 388 -13.91 12.93 6.01
C PHE A 388 -14.42 14.27 5.44
N GLY A 389 -14.35 15.35 6.21
CA GLY A 389 -14.61 16.72 5.73
C GLY A 389 -13.52 17.33 4.83
N ILE A 390 -12.77 16.53 4.06
CA ILE A 390 -11.77 17.02 3.10
C ILE A 390 -11.83 16.18 1.83
N THR A 391 -12.47 16.73 0.80
CA THR A 391 -12.35 16.28 -0.59
C THR A 391 -10.89 16.36 -1.02
N CYS A 392 -10.26 15.20 -1.25
CA CYS A 392 -8.97 15.10 -1.90
C CYS A 392 -9.17 15.31 -3.41
N LEU A 393 -8.83 16.51 -3.88
CA LEU A 393 -8.64 16.80 -5.30
C LEU A 393 -7.16 16.58 -5.64
N THR A 394 -6.95 15.96 -6.79
CA THR A 394 -5.68 15.80 -7.54
C THR A 394 -4.75 14.65 -7.14
N CYS A 395 -4.88 13.53 -7.85
CA CYS A 395 -3.73 12.72 -8.27
C CYS A 395 -3.69 12.69 -9.81
N GLY A 396 -2.62 13.25 -10.37
CA GLY A 396 -2.45 13.47 -11.81
C GLY A 396 -1.99 12.23 -12.58
N TRP A 397 -2.83 11.20 -12.63
CA TRP A 397 -2.62 10.04 -13.51
C TRP A 397 -3.66 10.04 -14.63
N ASN A 398 -3.28 10.58 -15.79
CA ASN A 398 -4.04 10.44 -17.03
C ASN A 398 -3.84 9.04 -17.62
N ALA A 399 -4.61 8.07 -17.13
CA ALA A 399 -4.95 6.89 -17.91
C ALA A 399 -6.40 7.08 -18.40
N LYS A 400 -6.57 7.11 -19.73
CA LYS A 400 -7.88 7.27 -20.39
C LYS A 400 -8.90 6.30 -19.77
N ILE A 401 -9.86 6.88 -19.07
CA ILE A 401 -11.13 6.22 -18.72
C ILE A 401 -11.84 6.00 -20.05
N VAL A 402 -11.99 4.73 -20.45
CA VAL A 402 -12.99 4.38 -21.47
C VAL A 402 -14.29 4.24 -20.71
N ASP A 403 -14.97 5.37 -20.51
CA ASP A 403 -16.40 5.36 -20.22
C ASP A 403 -17.11 5.20 -21.57
N LYS A 404 -17.52 3.97 -21.86
CA LYS A 404 -18.73 3.63 -22.64
C LYS A 404 -19.02 2.14 -22.61
#